data_AF-Q0C711-F1
#
_entry.id   AF-Q0C711-F1
#
_cell.length_a   1.000
_cell.length_b   1.000
_cell.length_c   1.000
_cell.angle_alpha   90.00
_cell.angle_beta   90.00
_cell.angle_gamma   90.00
#
_symmetry.space_group_name_H-M   'P 1'
#
loop_
_entity.id
_entity.type
_entity.pdbx_description
1 polymer ?
#
loop_
_entity_poly.entity_id
_entity_poly.type
_entity_poly.pdbx_seq_one_letter_code
_entity_poly.pdbx_strand_id
1 'polypeptide(L)' 'MNALPIHTDTYGAYAYTVYREEGDGQYFMMINGEPYMENGVIFKAGFAEVCAKLEEVKVQKGPGGDEA' A
#
# COMPACT_ATOMS: atom_id res chain seq x y z
N MET A 1 11.76 11.48 -5.43
CA MET A 1 10.32 11.20 -5.59
C MET A 1 9.59 12.21 -4.74
N ASN A 2 8.79 13.09 -5.36
CA ASN A 2 7.84 13.90 -4.60
C ASN A 2 6.54 13.10 -4.53
N ALA A 3 6.27 12.54 -3.36
CA ALA A 3 5.06 11.81 -3.09
C ALA A 3 4.48 12.29 -1.77
N LEU A 4 3.16 12.52 -1.74
CA LEU A 4 2.46 13.00 -0.56
C LEU A 4 1.63 11.88 0.06
N PRO A 5 1.74 11.63 1.37
CA PRO A 5 0.86 10.70 2.05
C PRO A 5 -0.55 11.29 2.07
N ILE A 6 -1.54 10.52 1.61
CA ILE A 6 -2.94 10.96 1.55
C ILE A 6 -3.85 10.15 2.48
N HIS A 7 -3.44 8.92 2.80
CA HIS A 7 -4.19 8.03 3.66
C HIS A 7 -3.20 7.15 4.42
N THR A 8 -3.37 7.06 5.74
CA THR A 8 -2.56 6.20 6.61
C THR A 8 -3.53 5.41 7.47
N ASP A 9 -3.28 4.10 7.57
CA ASP A 9 -4.08 3.20 8.37
C ASP A 9 -3.20 2.12 9.00
N THR A 10 -3.66 1.54 10.11
CA THR A 10 -2.94 0.48 10.83
C THR A 10 -3.85 -0.72 11.01
N TYR A 11 -3.40 -1.90 10.57
CA TYR A 11 -4.16 -3.14 10.68
C TYR A 11 -3.26 -4.28 11.16
N GLY A 12 -3.57 -4.82 12.35
CA GLY A 12 -2.71 -5.80 13.02
C GLY A 12 -1.34 -5.18 13.37
N ALA A 13 -0.26 -5.86 12.99
CA ALA A 13 1.12 -5.39 13.18
C ALA A 13 1.65 -4.53 12.03
N TYR A 14 0.80 -4.23 11.04
CA TYR A 14 1.22 -3.55 9.80
C TYR A 14 0.65 -2.13 9.73
N ALA A 15 1.52 -1.19 9.38
CA ALA A 15 1.16 0.18 9.01
C ALA A 15 1.08 0.29 7.48
N TYR A 16 -0.04 0.80 6.98
CA TYR A 16 -0.30 1.00 5.57
C TYR A 16 -0.37 2.49 5.28
N THR A 17 0.24 2.94 4.19
CA THR A 17 0.17 4.34 3.78
C THR A 17 0.03 4.43 2.28
N VAL A 18 -1.02 5.10 1.81
CA VAL A 18 -1.19 5.44 0.40
C VAL A 18 -0.56 6.79 0.13
N TYR A 19 0.24 6.85 -0.91
CA TYR A 19 0.88 8.05 -1.41
C TYR A 19 0.35 8.41 -2.79
N ARG A 20 0.28 9.71 -3.08
CA ARG A 20 0.06 10.25 -4.41
C ARG A 20 1.40 10.75 -4.97
N GLU A 21 1.78 10.30 -6.16
CA GLU A 21 2.94 10.80 -6.89
C GLU A 21 2.57 12.10 -7.64
N GLU A 22 3.37 13.15 -7.46
CA GLU A 22 3.05 14.49 -8.01
C GLU A 22 3.22 14.59 -9.52
N GLY A 23 4.03 13.71 -10.13
CA GLY A 23 4.43 13.81 -11.53
C GLY A 23 3.40 13.27 -12.53
N ASP A 24 2.67 12.23 -12.16
CA ASP A 24 1.77 11.48 -13.05
C ASP A 24 0.36 11.30 -12.46
N GLY A 25 0.14 11.73 -11.21
CA GLY A 25 -1.13 11.57 -10.51
C GLY A 25 -1.44 10.12 -10.15
N GLN A 26 -0.46 9.21 -10.25
CA GLN A 26 -0.59 7.84 -9.80
C GLN A 26 -0.49 7.75 -8.28
N TYR A 27 -0.99 6.64 -7.76
CA TYR A 27 -0.96 6.33 -6.34
C TYR A 27 -0.20 5.03 -6.15
N PHE A 28 0.44 4.89 -4.99
CA PHE A 28 1.08 3.64 -4.56
C PHE A 28 0.89 3.48 -3.06
N MET A 29 1.05 2.25 -2.57
CA MET A 29 0.99 1.98 -1.13
C MET A 29 2.36 1.58 -0.58
N MET A 30 2.59 1.93 0.68
CA MET A 30 3.69 1.45 1.49
C MET A 30 3.15 0.63 2.66
N ILE A 31 3.87 -0.42 3.02
CA ILE A 31 3.59 -1.32 4.13
C ILE A 31 4.82 -1.29 5.05
N ASN A 32 4.65 -0.87 6.29
CA ASN A 32 5.74 -0.66 7.26
C ASN A 32 6.88 0.23 6.72
N GLY A 33 6.54 1.19 5.85
CA GLY A 33 7.51 2.10 5.22
C GLY A 33 8.22 1.54 3.98
N GLU A 34 7.91 0.31 3.56
CA GLU A 34 8.42 -0.26 2.31
C GLU A 34 7.36 -0.23 1.20
N PRO A 35 7.72 0.10 -0.05
CA PRO A 35 6.76 0.12 -1.14
C PRO A 35 6.22 -1.29 -1.43
N TYR A 36 4.92 -1.39 -1.63
CA TYR A 36 4.31 -2.65 -2.09
C TYR A 36 4.72 -2.94 -3.53
N MET A 37 5.25 -4.13 -3.75
CA MET A 37 5.75 -4.61 -5.03
C MET A 37 4.83 -5.69 -5.58
N GLU A 38 4.50 -5.60 -6.87
CA GLU A 38 3.77 -6.63 -7.60
C GLU A 38 4.60 -6.99 -8.84
N ASN A 39 4.92 -8.29 -9.02
CA ASN A 39 5.76 -8.76 -10.12
C ASN A 39 7.14 -8.08 -10.22
N GLY A 40 7.73 -7.70 -9.08
CA GLY A 40 9.07 -7.09 -9.02
C GLY A 40 9.11 -5.59 -9.34
N VAL A 41 7.96 -4.94 -9.50
CA VAL A 41 7.86 -3.48 -9.67
C VAL A 41 6.92 -2.87 -8.64
N ILE A 42 7.08 -1.58 -8.34
CA ILE A 42 6.17 -0.87 -7.43
C ILE A 42 4.78 -0.86 -8.07
N PHE A 43 3.78 -1.34 -7.34
CA PHE A 43 2.40 -1.25 -7.80
C PHE A 43 1.95 0.21 -7.76
N LYS A 44 1.68 0.76 -8.95
CA LYS A 44 1.17 2.11 -9.14
C LYS A 44 -0.13 2.05 -9.92
N ALA A 45 -1.18 2.70 -9.41
CA ALA A 45 -2.50 2.69 -10.04
C ALA A 45 -3.30 3.94 -9.64
N GLY A 46 -4.57 4.04 -10.08
CA GLY A 46 -5.48 5.06 -9.59
C GLY A 46 -5.80 4.88 -8.10
N PHE A 47 -6.28 5.93 -7.44
CA PHE A 47 -6.57 5.89 -6.00
C PHE A 47 -7.51 4.74 -5.60
N ALA A 48 -8.59 4.54 -6.38
CA ALA A 48 -9.55 3.48 -6.11
C ALA A 48 -8.94 2.07 -6.23
N GLU A 49 -8.06 1.85 -7.21
CA GLU A 49 -7.38 0.58 -7.43
C GLU A 49 -6.36 0.30 -6.33
N VAL A 50 -5.62 1.32 -5.88
CA VAL A 50 -4.68 1.20 -4.75
C VAL A 50 -5.42 0.92 -3.45
N CYS A 51 -6.55 1.57 -3.20
CA CYS A 51 -7.37 1.27 -2.02
C CYS A 51 -7.95 -0.15 -2.07
N ALA A 52 -8.47 -0.59 -3.22
CA ALA A 52 -8.96 -1.96 -3.37
C ALA A 52 -7.85 -2.99 -3.12
N LYS A 53 -6.66 -2.77 -3.70
CA LYS A 53 -5.49 -3.62 -3.49
C LYS A 53 -5.03 -3.62 -2.04
N LEU A 54 -5.09 -2.48 -1.35
CA LEU A 54 -4.71 -2.36 0.05
C LEU A 54 -5.63 -3.21 0.94
N GLU A 55 -6.94 -3.23 0.68
CA GLU A 55 -7.87 -4.11 1.38
C GLU A 55 -7.61 -5.59 1.08
N GLU A 56 -7.31 -5.96 -0.17
CA GLU A 56 -6.87 -7.33 -0.52
C GLU A 56 -5.61 -7.74 0.27
N VAL A 57 -4.60 -6.87 0.32
CA VAL A 57 -3.34 -7.12 1.03
C VAL A 57 -3.56 -7.24 2.53
N LYS A 58 -4.41 -6.40 3.13
CA LYS A 58 -4.77 -6.51 4.56
C LYS A 58 -5.40 -7.86 4.89
N VAL A 59 -6.28 -8.36 4.02
CA VAL A 59 -6.90 -9.69 4.20
C VAL A 59 -5.86 -10.80 4.09
N GLN A 60 -4.93 -10.71 3.14
CA GLN A 60 -3.85 -11.69 2.96
C GLN A 60 -2.83 -11.67 4.11
N LYS A 61 -2.49 -10.49 4.62
CA LYS A 61 -1.52 -10.27 5.73
C LYS A 61 -2.18 -10.19 7.10
N GLY A 62 -3.38 -10.76 7.26
CA GLY A 62 -4.23 -10.61 8.45
C GLY A 62 -3.54 -10.89 9.80
N PRO A 63 -4.22 -10.63 10.93
CA PRO A 63 -3.62 -10.63 12.28
C PRO A 63 -3.08 -12.00 12.78
N GLY A 64 -3.06 -13.03 11.95
CA GLY A 64 -2.49 -14.36 12.22
C GLY A 64 -1.60 -14.89 11.09
N GLY A 65 -1.06 -14.05 10.21
CA GLY A 65 -0.15 -14.47 9.13
C GLY A 65 1.24 -14.95 9.56
N ASP A 66 1.43 -15.22 10.86
CA ASP A 66 2.65 -15.72 11.47
C ASP A 66 2.35 -17.05 12.19
N GLU A 67 1.79 -18.00 11.44
CA GLU A 67 1.77 -19.42 11.81
C GLU A 67 2.26 -20.24 10.60
N ALA A 68 3.59 -20.27 10.42
CA ALA A 68 4.29 -21.29 9.63
C ALA A 68 5.71 -21.50 10.17
#